data_AF-A0A1Y1ZWY6-F1
#
_entry.id   AF-A0A1Y1ZWY6-F1
#
_cell.length_a   1.000
_cell.length_b   1.000
_cell.length_c   1.000
_cell.angle_alpha   90.00
_cell.angle_beta   90.00
_cell.angle_gamma   90.00
#
_symmetry.space_group_name_H-M   'P 1'
#
loop_
_entity.id
_entity.type
_entity.pdbx_description
1 polymer ?
#
loop_
_entity_poly.entity_id
_entity_poly.type
_entity_poly.pdbx_seq_one_letter_code
_entity_poly.pdbx_strand_id
1 'polypeptide(L)'
;MRSTYLSARSRHASGCDRDRTSTYLQTFRVGFQIFQKRSQSFQSHWHCPHDTFHGNTSLSRQKHDALFHTPQSCETCGLDFPSIPLLSHHKTTTCPGKLILCRFCHLQVPQEGDPTEPPNPELLLSGLTPHELADGGRTTECHLCNKIVRFRDMATHLRHHDLERLSRLAPRICRNTNCGRTQDGADKLGDTRAGTRKGQGPGNEVGLCSVCFGPLYVSLYDPEGKALRRRIERRYLSQLLTGCGKPWCKNEFCRTGKKNTGLGDKAVATKDAIPLVKPFLDGMDGMGYTTPLHFCTDEASQRRRGFAELLSAEKGVDGKGGYALEWCVAALEAEGGDLGRARDWLKGWAPARSET
;
A
#
# COMPACT_ATOMS: atom_id res chain seq x y z
N MET A 1 29.66 -1.38 -40.20
CA MET A 1 31.12 -1.50 -40.08
C MET A 1 31.47 -2.83 -39.43
N ARG A 2 32.15 -3.68 -40.21
CA ARG A 2 32.89 -4.93 -39.94
C ARG A 2 32.61 -5.74 -38.65
N SER A 3 31.99 -6.90 -38.92
CA SER A 3 31.93 -8.13 -38.11
C SER A 3 33.31 -8.68 -37.75
N THR A 4 33.49 -9.05 -36.48
CA THR A 4 34.61 -9.85 -35.97
C THR A 4 34.07 -11.12 -35.32
N TYR A 5 33.71 -12.10 -36.16
CA TYR A 5 33.52 -13.50 -35.74
C TYR A 5 34.19 -14.42 -36.77
N LEU A 6 35.51 -14.54 -36.67
CA LEU A 6 36.31 -15.51 -37.42
C LEU A 6 37.41 -16.05 -36.50
N SER A 7 37.13 -17.11 -35.74
CA SER A 7 38.15 -18.08 -35.30
C SER A 7 37.53 -19.31 -34.61
N ALA A 8 36.75 -20.10 -35.37
CA ALA A 8 36.49 -21.51 -35.04
C ALA A 8 36.42 -22.39 -36.30
N ARG A 9 36.81 -21.83 -37.45
CA ARG A 9 37.01 -22.58 -38.70
C ARG A 9 38.36 -23.28 -38.62
N SER A 10 38.37 -24.59 -38.33
CA SER A 10 39.23 -25.59 -39.01
C SER A 10 39.56 -26.86 -38.22
N ARG A 11 39.30 -26.96 -36.91
CA ARG A 11 39.84 -28.09 -36.11
C ARG A 11 38.99 -29.37 -36.04
N HIS A 12 37.68 -29.32 -36.31
CA HIS A 12 36.85 -30.53 -36.21
C HIS A 12 36.71 -31.31 -37.53
N ALA A 13 36.57 -30.63 -38.67
CA ALA A 13 36.53 -31.31 -39.98
C ALA A 13 37.85 -32.01 -40.33
N SER A 14 38.99 -31.49 -39.85
CA SER A 14 40.32 -32.04 -40.08
C SER A 14 40.67 -33.27 -39.22
N GLY A 15 39.79 -33.68 -38.31
CA GLY A 15 39.94 -34.90 -37.50
C GLY A 15 39.42 -36.18 -38.16
N CYS A 16 38.60 -36.09 -39.21
CA CYS A 16 38.08 -37.28 -39.91
C CYS A 16 39.07 -37.88 -40.91
N ASP A 17 40.00 -37.08 -41.43
CA ASP A 17 40.90 -37.46 -42.53
C ASP A 17 42.28 -37.95 -42.05
N ARG A 18 42.57 -37.83 -40.75
CA ARG A 18 43.86 -38.19 -40.14
C ARG A 18 43.78 -39.54 -39.42
N ASP A 19 43.77 -40.63 -40.19
CA ASP A 19 44.31 -41.92 -39.68
C ASP A 19 44.60 -42.97 -40.77
N ARG A 20 45.13 -42.57 -41.93
CA ARG A 20 45.45 -43.54 -43.01
C ARG A 20 46.57 -44.56 -42.70
N THR A 21 47.13 -44.60 -41.49
CA THR A 21 48.35 -45.37 -41.18
C THR A 21 48.20 -46.36 -40.01
N SER A 22 47.25 -47.29 -40.07
CA SER A 22 47.34 -48.52 -39.26
C SER A 22 46.72 -49.71 -39.99
N THR A 23 47.58 -50.66 -40.35
CA THR A 23 47.33 -51.86 -41.15
C THR A 23 46.72 -53.02 -40.35
N TYR A 24 46.41 -52.84 -39.06
CA TYR A 24 45.92 -53.93 -38.21
C TYR A 24 44.63 -53.67 -37.42
N LEU A 25 44.01 -52.49 -37.54
CA LEU A 25 42.70 -52.21 -36.93
C LEU A 25 41.68 -51.83 -38.00
N GLN A 26 40.59 -52.60 -38.08
CA GLN A 26 39.45 -52.39 -38.97
C GLN A 26 38.54 -51.23 -38.53
N THR A 27 39.02 -50.34 -37.66
CA THR A 27 38.22 -49.25 -37.08
C THR A 27 38.89 -47.89 -37.19
N PHE A 28 38.10 -46.83 -37.43
CA PHE A 28 38.50 -45.42 -37.42
C PHE A 28 37.76 -44.67 -36.32
N ARG A 29 38.40 -43.64 -35.76
CA ARG A 29 37.77 -42.72 -34.82
C ARG A 29 37.35 -41.44 -35.55
N VAL A 30 36.07 -41.12 -35.51
CA VAL A 30 35.56 -39.82 -35.94
C VAL A 30 34.97 -39.12 -34.72
N GLY A 31 35.65 -38.07 -34.26
CA GLY A 31 35.33 -37.43 -32.98
C GLY A 31 35.47 -38.41 -31.80
N PHE A 32 34.38 -38.66 -31.06
CA PHE A 32 34.33 -39.61 -29.94
C PHE A 32 33.71 -40.97 -30.31
N GLN A 33 33.38 -41.21 -31.59
CA GLN A 33 32.76 -42.47 -32.03
C GLN A 33 33.75 -43.31 -32.85
N ILE A 34 33.76 -44.62 -32.60
CA ILE A 34 34.60 -45.59 -33.29
C ILE A 34 33.74 -46.33 -34.32
N PHE A 35 34.15 -46.28 -35.58
CA PHE A 35 33.45 -46.92 -36.69
C PHE A 35 34.30 -48.01 -37.31
N GLN A 36 33.67 -49.06 -37.85
CA GLN A 36 34.37 -50.01 -38.71
C GLN A 36 34.59 -49.42 -40.12
N LYS A 37 35.77 -49.63 -40.72
CA LYS A 37 36.26 -49.02 -41.99
C LYS A 37 35.30 -49.15 -43.18
N ARG A 38 34.43 -50.16 -43.18
CA ARG A 38 33.46 -50.46 -44.26
C ARG A 38 32.00 -50.41 -43.79
N SER A 39 31.76 -49.94 -42.56
CA SER A 39 30.40 -49.85 -42.04
C SER A 39 29.60 -48.78 -42.77
N GLN A 40 28.32 -49.09 -43.05
CA GLN A 40 27.38 -48.13 -43.63
C GLN A 40 27.32 -46.84 -42.80
N SER A 41 27.40 -46.96 -41.46
CA SER A 41 27.40 -45.85 -40.51
C SER A 41 28.56 -44.86 -40.67
N PHE A 42 29.74 -45.31 -41.09
CA PHE A 42 30.88 -44.42 -41.37
C PHE A 42 30.69 -43.68 -42.69
N GLN A 43 30.19 -44.38 -43.72
CA GLN A 43 29.96 -43.80 -45.04
C GLN A 43 28.87 -42.73 -45.02
N SER A 44 27.85 -42.89 -44.17
CA SER A 44 26.80 -41.89 -43.95
C SER A 44 27.04 -40.99 -42.73
N HIS A 45 28.26 -40.96 -42.18
CA HIS A 45 28.64 -40.02 -41.14
C HIS A 45 28.72 -38.59 -41.69
N TRP A 46 28.24 -37.62 -40.93
CA TRP A 46 28.25 -36.22 -41.33
C TRP A 46 28.38 -35.29 -40.13
N HIS A 47 28.92 -34.10 -40.39
CA HIS A 47 28.99 -32.98 -39.48
C HIS A 47 28.24 -31.80 -40.08
N CYS A 48 27.54 -31.04 -39.24
CA CYS A 48 26.98 -29.76 -39.66
C CYS A 48 28.10 -28.73 -39.90
N PRO A 49 28.07 -27.96 -41.00
CA PRO A 49 29.01 -26.85 -41.21
C PRO A 49 28.77 -25.62 -40.32
N HIS A 50 27.57 -25.49 -39.76
CA HIS A 50 27.09 -24.29 -39.07
C HIS A 50 27.05 -24.43 -37.54
N ASP A 51 27.05 -25.66 -37.03
CA ASP A 51 27.04 -25.93 -35.59
C ASP A 51 27.86 -27.18 -35.22
N THR A 52 27.63 -27.71 -34.02
CA THR A 52 28.39 -28.84 -33.46
C THR A 52 27.71 -30.20 -33.65
N PHE A 53 26.52 -30.23 -34.28
CA PHE A 53 25.80 -31.48 -34.48
C PHE A 53 26.50 -32.39 -35.50
N HIS A 54 26.38 -33.68 -35.24
CA HIS A 54 26.89 -34.72 -36.10
C HIS A 54 25.97 -35.94 -36.03
N GLY A 55 26.00 -36.78 -37.06
CA GLY A 55 25.16 -37.96 -37.13
C GLY A 55 25.71 -39.00 -38.09
N ASN A 56 25.10 -40.18 -38.08
CA ASN A 56 25.61 -41.36 -38.81
C ASN A 56 24.67 -41.82 -39.92
N THR A 57 23.63 -41.05 -40.24
CA THR A 57 22.65 -41.38 -41.28
C THR A 57 22.31 -40.16 -42.12
N SER A 58 22.00 -40.37 -43.40
CA SER A 58 21.52 -39.30 -44.29
C SER A 58 20.19 -38.72 -43.82
N LEU A 59 19.28 -39.55 -43.31
CA LEU A 59 18.00 -39.12 -42.76
C LEU A 59 18.19 -38.19 -41.56
N SER A 60 19.13 -38.47 -40.65
CA SER A 60 19.40 -37.59 -39.52
C SER A 60 19.96 -36.24 -39.96
N ARG A 61 20.76 -36.20 -41.03
CA ARG A 61 21.25 -34.96 -41.64
C ARG A 61 20.10 -34.13 -42.20
N GLN A 62 19.26 -34.74 -43.02
CA GLN A 62 18.10 -34.08 -43.62
C GLN A 62 17.16 -33.51 -42.55
N LYS A 63 16.89 -34.26 -41.48
CA LYS A 63 16.09 -33.76 -40.35
C LYS A 63 16.74 -32.57 -39.64
N HIS A 64 18.06 -32.63 -39.42
CA HIS A 64 18.80 -31.53 -38.81
C HIS A 64 18.75 -30.27 -39.69
N ASP A 65 19.08 -30.39 -40.98
CA ASP A 65 19.05 -29.28 -41.94
C ASP A 65 17.62 -28.69 -42.06
N ALA A 66 16.60 -29.55 -42.06
CA ALA A 66 15.19 -29.13 -42.08
C ALA A 66 14.78 -28.30 -40.84
N LEU A 67 15.28 -28.67 -39.65
CA LEU A 67 14.92 -27.99 -38.40
C LEU A 67 15.75 -26.72 -38.14
N PHE A 68 17.05 -26.77 -38.41
CA PHE A 68 18.01 -25.76 -37.97
C PHE A 68 18.50 -24.83 -39.10
N HIS A 69 18.34 -25.22 -40.36
CA HIS A 69 18.87 -24.48 -41.51
C HIS A 69 17.85 -24.18 -42.61
N THR A 70 16.56 -24.39 -42.31
CA THR A 70 15.47 -24.01 -43.22
C THR A 70 14.78 -22.78 -42.65
N PRO A 71 14.85 -21.62 -43.34
CA PRO A 71 14.12 -20.41 -42.94
C PRO A 71 12.62 -20.65 -42.82
N GLN A 72 12.00 -20.02 -41.83
CA GLN A 72 10.58 -20.11 -41.53
C GLN A 72 9.99 -18.72 -41.31
N SER A 73 8.75 -18.51 -41.72
CA SER A 73 8.02 -17.27 -41.48
C SER A 73 6.93 -17.47 -40.43
N CYS A 74 6.74 -16.49 -39.56
CA CYS A 74 5.66 -16.51 -38.58
C CYS A 74 4.34 -16.13 -39.25
N GLU A 75 3.39 -17.06 -39.31
CA GLU A 75 2.07 -16.83 -39.91
C GLU A 75 1.27 -15.69 -39.26
N THR A 76 1.53 -15.41 -37.97
CA THR A 76 0.73 -14.42 -37.22
C THR A 76 1.29 -13.01 -37.30
N CYS A 77 2.61 -12.83 -37.40
CA CYS A 77 3.23 -11.50 -37.39
C CYS A 77 4.12 -11.22 -38.62
N GLY A 78 4.28 -12.18 -39.53
CA GLY A 78 5.02 -12.03 -40.78
C GLY A 78 6.55 -11.95 -40.66
N LEU A 79 7.13 -12.10 -39.46
CA LEU A 79 8.58 -12.09 -39.27
C LEU A 79 9.23 -13.40 -39.75
N ASP A 80 10.42 -13.27 -40.33
CA ASP A 80 11.24 -14.40 -40.78
C ASP A 80 12.27 -14.82 -39.74
N PHE A 81 12.47 -16.12 -39.61
CA PHE A 81 13.38 -16.77 -38.67
C PHE A 81 14.25 -17.78 -39.42
N PRO A 82 15.54 -17.92 -39.06
CA PRO A 82 16.44 -18.80 -39.81
C PRO A 82 16.26 -20.29 -39.46
N SER A 83 15.45 -20.63 -38.45
CA SER A 83 15.22 -22.01 -38.01
C SER A 83 13.91 -22.19 -37.25
N ILE A 84 13.43 -23.43 -37.17
CA ILE A 84 12.21 -23.81 -36.42
C ILE A 84 12.32 -23.52 -34.91
N PRO A 85 13.45 -23.81 -34.22
CA PRO A 85 13.58 -23.48 -32.79
C PRO A 85 13.45 -21.99 -32.49
N LEU A 86 14.02 -21.12 -33.33
CA LEU A 86 13.92 -19.67 -33.14
C LEU A 86 12.49 -19.17 -33.39
N LEU A 87 11.82 -19.68 -34.42
CA LEU A 87 10.39 -19.40 -34.64
C LEU A 87 9.54 -19.85 -33.44
N SER A 88 9.80 -21.05 -32.92
CA SER A 88 9.06 -21.61 -31.78
C SER A 88 9.28 -20.79 -30.52
N HIS A 89 10.51 -20.34 -30.29
CA HIS A 89 10.83 -19.43 -29.19
C HIS A 89 10.05 -18.12 -29.34
N HIS A 90 10.09 -17.48 -30.51
CA HIS A 90 9.35 -16.26 -30.79
C HIS A 90 7.83 -16.43 -30.55
N LYS A 91 7.21 -17.48 -31.10
CA LYS A 91 5.77 -17.77 -30.94
C LYS A 91 5.33 -17.89 -29.47
N THR A 92 6.24 -18.32 -28.60
CA THR A 92 5.95 -18.54 -27.18
C THR A 92 6.41 -17.40 -26.26
N THR A 93 7.14 -16.40 -26.76
CA THR A 93 7.66 -15.29 -25.96
C THR A 93 7.21 -13.92 -26.45
N THR A 94 7.66 -13.49 -27.63
CA THR A 94 7.57 -12.10 -28.10
C THR A 94 6.59 -11.88 -29.24
N CYS A 95 6.00 -12.94 -29.80
CA CYS A 95 5.06 -12.81 -30.90
C CYS A 95 3.84 -11.96 -30.51
N PRO A 96 3.49 -10.90 -31.27
CA PRO A 96 2.28 -10.12 -31.03
C PRO A 96 0.99 -10.96 -31.04
N GLY A 97 1.00 -12.05 -31.81
CA GLY A 97 -0.11 -12.99 -31.92
C GLY A 97 -0.23 -14.00 -30.78
N LYS A 98 0.77 -14.07 -29.90
CA LYS A 98 0.75 -15.00 -28.75
C LYS A 98 -0.42 -14.64 -27.84
N LEU A 99 -1.23 -15.64 -27.48
CA LEU A 99 -2.29 -15.43 -26.51
C LEU A 99 -1.74 -15.33 -25.09
N ILE A 100 -2.21 -14.33 -24.37
CA ILE A 100 -1.91 -14.08 -22.96
C ILE A 100 -3.20 -14.04 -22.17
N LEU A 101 -3.14 -14.38 -20.89
CA LEU A 101 -4.20 -14.05 -19.94
C LEU A 101 -3.85 -12.69 -19.33
N CYS A 102 -4.54 -11.64 -19.77
CA CYS A 102 -4.25 -10.29 -19.31
C CYS A 102 -4.66 -10.13 -17.84
N ARG A 103 -3.74 -9.66 -16.99
CA ARG A 103 -3.97 -9.43 -15.56
C ARG A 103 -4.99 -8.34 -15.22
N PHE A 104 -5.39 -7.52 -16.19
CA PHE A 104 -6.27 -6.37 -15.99
C PHE A 104 -7.69 -6.64 -16.51
N CYS A 105 -7.86 -7.06 -17.78
CA CYS A 105 -9.17 -7.43 -18.30
C CYS A 105 -9.59 -8.86 -17.96
N HIS A 106 -8.68 -9.71 -17.48
CA HIS A 106 -8.93 -11.11 -17.13
C HIS A 106 -9.42 -11.98 -18.31
N LEU A 107 -9.15 -11.54 -19.54
CA LEU A 107 -9.49 -12.26 -20.77
C LEU A 107 -8.24 -12.84 -21.44
N GLN A 108 -8.45 -13.89 -22.22
CA GLN A 108 -7.42 -14.42 -23.11
C GLN A 108 -7.42 -13.61 -24.41
N VAL A 109 -6.31 -12.92 -24.68
CA VAL A 109 -6.18 -11.93 -25.76
C VAL A 109 -4.80 -12.03 -26.40
N PRO A 110 -4.60 -11.55 -27.65
CA PRO A 110 -3.28 -11.42 -28.23
C PRO A 110 -2.37 -10.50 -27.40
N GLN A 111 -1.07 -10.77 -27.44
CA GLN A 111 -0.04 -9.98 -26.77
C GLN A 111 0.06 -8.55 -27.33
N GLU A 112 -0.26 -8.40 -28.62
CA GLU A 112 -0.18 -7.16 -29.41
C GLU A 112 1.25 -6.60 -29.49
N GLY A 113 1.39 -5.40 -30.05
CA GLY A 113 2.66 -4.70 -30.25
C GLY A 113 3.23 -4.83 -31.65
N ASP A 114 4.13 -3.91 -31.98
CA ASP A 114 4.85 -3.91 -33.24
C ASP A 114 6.09 -4.83 -33.12
N PRO A 115 6.20 -5.89 -33.94
CA PRO A 115 7.34 -6.80 -33.90
C PRO A 115 8.62 -6.22 -34.54
N THR A 116 8.53 -5.08 -35.23
CA THR A 116 9.65 -4.43 -35.95
C THR A 116 10.30 -3.30 -35.17
N GLU A 117 9.57 -2.70 -34.24
CA GLU A 117 10.06 -1.63 -33.38
C GLU A 117 10.69 -2.18 -32.09
N PRO A 118 11.71 -1.50 -31.53
CA PRO A 118 12.28 -1.91 -30.26
C PRO A 118 11.22 -1.82 -29.14
N PRO A 119 11.28 -2.70 -28.13
CA PRO A 119 10.32 -2.66 -27.03
C PRO A 119 10.34 -1.31 -26.32
N ASN A 120 9.15 -0.75 -26.09
CA ASN A 120 8.99 0.48 -25.29
C ASN A 120 9.71 0.31 -23.93
N PRO A 121 10.55 1.27 -23.49
CA PRO A 121 11.22 1.24 -22.19
C PRO A 121 10.27 0.93 -21.01
N GLU A 122 9.02 1.39 -21.07
CA GLU A 122 8.02 1.12 -20.04
C GLU A 122 7.65 -0.38 -19.97
N LEU A 123 7.59 -1.09 -21.10
CA LEU A 123 7.37 -2.54 -21.13
C LEU A 123 8.54 -3.27 -20.49
N LEU A 124 9.77 -2.83 -20.76
CA LEU A 124 10.98 -3.44 -20.22
C LEU A 124 11.07 -3.29 -18.70
N LEU A 125 10.70 -2.12 -18.16
CA LEU A 125 10.76 -1.86 -16.72
C LEU A 125 9.59 -2.50 -15.96
N SER A 126 8.41 -2.54 -16.56
CA SER A 126 7.20 -3.08 -15.91
C SER A 126 7.05 -4.60 -16.05
N GLY A 127 7.72 -5.20 -17.04
CA GLY A 127 7.54 -6.62 -17.38
C GLY A 127 6.13 -6.94 -17.90
N LEU A 128 5.38 -5.93 -18.34
CA LEU A 128 4.06 -6.08 -18.93
C LEU A 128 4.17 -6.35 -20.43
N THR A 129 3.16 -7.01 -20.97
CA THR A 129 2.99 -7.08 -22.44
C THR A 129 2.42 -5.79 -23.01
N PRO A 130 2.52 -5.56 -24.34
CA PRO A 130 1.89 -4.40 -25.00
C PRO A 130 0.40 -4.26 -24.68
N HIS A 131 -0.37 -5.33 -24.80
CA HIS A 131 -1.79 -5.33 -24.42
C HIS A 131 -1.99 -4.99 -22.94
N GLU A 132 -1.24 -5.62 -22.02
CA GLU A 132 -1.34 -5.34 -20.59
C GLU A 132 -0.98 -3.89 -20.25
N LEU A 133 -0.02 -3.29 -20.95
CA LEU A 133 0.37 -1.90 -20.73
C LEU A 133 -0.76 -0.94 -21.11
N ALA A 134 -1.40 -1.17 -22.27
CA ALA A 134 -2.53 -0.37 -22.73
C ALA A 134 -3.75 -0.55 -21.80
N ASP A 135 -4.11 -1.80 -21.51
CA ASP A 135 -5.28 -2.13 -20.71
C ASP A 135 -5.13 -1.72 -19.24
N GLY A 136 -3.91 -1.86 -18.70
CA GLY A 136 -3.52 -1.39 -17.37
C GLY A 136 -3.38 0.13 -17.27
N GLY A 137 -3.39 0.85 -18.41
CA GLY A 137 -3.44 2.31 -18.48
C GLY A 137 -4.82 2.90 -18.18
N ARG A 138 -5.90 2.08 -18.26
CA ARG A 138 -7.23 2.48 -17.79
C ARG A 138 -7.18 2.84 -16.31
N THR A 139 -8.04 3.77 -15.92
CA THR A 139 -8.08 4.29 -14.56
C THR A 139 -9.30 3.82 -13.79
N THR A 140 -9.17 3.81 -12.46
CA THR A 140 -10.23 3.56 -11.49
C THR A 140 -10.02 4.45 -10.27
N GLU A 141 -11.03 4.59 -9.43
CA GLU A 141 -10.95 5.38 -8.20
C GLU A 141 -10.47 4.51 -7.04
N CYS A 142 -9.52 5.01 -6.26
CA CYS A 142 -9.11 4.35 -5.03
C CYS A 142 -10.22 4.45 -3.98
N HIS A 143 -10.67 3.31 -3.46
CA HIS A 143 -11.72 3.22 -2.45
C HIS A 143 -11.39 3.90 -1.10
N LEU A 144 -10.12 4.22 -0.84
CA LEU A 144 -9.71 4.94 0.36
C LEU A 144 -9.74 6.45 0.14
N CYS A 145 -9.00 6.95 -0.86
CA CYS A 145 -8.81 8.40 -1.05
C CYS A 145 -9.57 9.02 -2.23
N ASN A 146 -10.33 8.22 -2.99
CA ASN A 146 -11.05 8.61 -4.20
C ASN A 146 -10.15 9.25 -5.29
N LYS A 147 -8.83 9.07 -5.23
CA LYS A 147 -7.94 9.48 -6.32
C LYS A 147 -8.09 8.55 -7.51
N ILE A 148 -8.06 9.12 -8.69
CA ILE A 148 -8.02 8.38 -9.96
C ILE A 148 -6.62 7.81 -10.13
N VAL A 149 -6.52 6.48 -10.20
CA VAL A 149 -5.27 5.72 -10.31
C VAL A 149 -5.38 4.74 -11.47
N ARG A 150 -4.29 4.50 -12.21
CA ARG A 150 -4.26 3.49 -13.28
C ARG A 150 -4.28 2.10 -12.68
N PHE A 151 -4.91 1.12 -13.33
CA PHE A 151 -4.96 -0.25 -12.80
C PHE A 151 -3.58 -0.81 -12.51
N ARG A 152 -2.61 -0.57 -13.41
CA ARG A 152 -1.22 -1.02 -13.22
C ARG A 152 -0.53 -0.39 -12.01
N ASP A 153 -0.95 0.79 -11.58
CA ASP A 153 -0.36 1.55 -10.47
C ASP A 153 -1.15 1.37 -9.15
N MET A 154 -2.26 0.63 -9.15
CA MET A 154 -3.09 0.48 -7.95
C MET A 154 -2.34 -0.21 -6.80
N ALA A 155 -1.53 -1.23 -7.11
CA ALA A 155 -0.78 -1.95 -6.09
C ALA A 155 0.28 -1.06 -5.40
N THR A 156 1.00 -0.23 -6.16
CA THR A 156 1.98 0.71 -5.60
C THR A 156 1.29 1.84 -4.84
N HIS A 157 0.14 2.32 -5.33
CA HIS A 157 -0.69 3.29 -4.64
C HIS A 157 -1.19 2.79 -3.28
N LEU A 158 -1.67 1.55 -3.19
CA LEU A 158 -2.12 0.96 -1.91
C LEU A 158 -0.95 0.72 -0.95
N ARG A 159 0.23 0.36 -1.44
CA ARG A 159 1.45 0.30 -0.60
C ARG A 159 1.81 1.67 -0.03
N HIS A 160 1.66 2.73 -0.82
CA HIS A 160 1.88 4.09 -0.33
C HIS A 160 0.88 4.44 0.78
N HIS A 161 -0.39 4.04 0.65
CA HIS A 161 -1.38 4.17 1.72
C HIS A 161 -0.96 3.47 3.00
N ASP A 162 -0.44 2.25 2.92
CA ASP A 162 0.01 1.50 4.09
C ASP A 162 1.22 2.17 4.78
N LEU A 163 2.19 2.65 4.00
CA LEU A 163 3.33 3.41 4.54
C LEU A 163 2.90 4.73 5.19
N GLU A 164 1.98 5.47 4.57
CA GLU A 164 1.41 6.68 5.17
C GLU A 164 0.64 6.37 6.45
N ARG A 165 -0.14 5.28 6.47
CA ARG A 165 -0.92 4.83 7.62
C ARG A 165 -0.02 4.53 8.82
N LEU A 166 1.09 3.82 8.59
CA LEU A 166 2.06 3.46 9.63
C LEU A 166 2.88 4.65 10.12
N SER A 167 3.26 5.58 9.23
CA SER A 167 4.06 6.75 9.60
C SER A 167 3.23 7.91 10.19
N ARG A 168 1.90 7.81 10.19
CA ARG A 168 1.03 8.89 10.62
C ARG A 168 1.11 9.10 12.13
N LEU A 169 1.32 10.34 12.52
CA LEU A 169 1.27 10.74 13.93
C LEU A 169 -0.14 10.58 14.48
N ALA A 170 -0.23 10.12 15.72
CA ALA A 170 -1.50 9.96 16.41
C ALA A 170 -2.30 11.28 16.43
N PRO A 171 -3.62 11.25 16.21
CA PRO A 171 -4.47 12.42 16.30
C PRO A 171 -4.40 13.07 17.68
N ARG A 172 -4.39 14.40 17.74
CA ARG A 172 -4.45 15.12 19.01
C ARG A 172 -5.89 15.19 19.47
N ILE A 173 -6.25 14.49 20.54
CA ILE A 173 -7.60 14.58 21.13
C ILE A 173 -7.79 15.88 21.88
N CYS A 174 -9.04 16.36 21.96
CA CYS A 174 -9.37 17.51 22.80
C CYS A 174 -9.00 17.22 24.27
N ARG A 175 -8.34 18.15 24.94
CA ARG A 175 -7.95 18.07 26.37
C ARG A 175 -9.14 17.94 27.32
N ASN A 176 -10.35 18.28 26.87
CA ASN A 176 -11.55 18.00 27.62
C ASN A 176 -11.88 16.50 27.52
N THR A 177 -11.71 15.76 28.62
CA THR A 177 -11.92 14.32 28.72
C THR A 177 -13.32 13.89 28.29
N ASN A 178 -14.33 14.74 28.48
CA ASN A 178 -15.71 14.48 28.07
C ASN A 178 -15.98 14.73 26.57
N CYS A 179 -14.97 15.16 25.80
CA CYS A 179 -15.12 15.52 24.40
C CYS A 179 -14.66 14.39 23.47
N GLY A 180 -15.54 13.96 22.57
CA GLY A 180 -15.26 12.98 21.52
C GLY A 180 -14.80 13.64 20.21
N ARG A 181 -14.06 14.75 20.27
CA ARG A 181 -13.50 15.46 19.10
C ARG A 181 -11.98 15.55 19.20
N THR A 182 -11.32 15.59 18.06
CA THR A 182 -9.90 15.94 17.96
C THR A 182 -9.71 17.46 17.99
N GLN A 183 -8.48 17.92 18.25
CA GLN A 183 -8.13 19.35 18.25
C GLN A 183 -8.13 19.92 16.83
N ASP A 184 -7.58 19.15 15.89
CA ASP A 184 -7.34 19.58 14.52
C ASP A 184 -8.43 19.13 13.53
N GLY A 185 -9.40 18.32 13.97
CA GLY A 185 -10.49 17.77 13.15
C GLY A 185 -10.05 16.60 12.26
N ALA A 186 -10.83 15.52 12.26
CA ALA A 186 -10.65 14.37 11.38
C ALA A 186 -11.69 14.34 10.25
N ASP A 187 -11.26 13.97 9.04
CA ASP A 187 -12.16 13.78 7.89
C ASP A 187 -12.29 12.31 7.45
N LYS A 188 -13.24 12.07 6.54
CA LYS A 188 -13.53 10.74 5.99
C LYS A 188 -12.41 10.18 5.11
N LEU A 189 -11.54 11.05 4.60
CA LEU A 189 -10.41 10.71 3.73
C LEU A 189 -9.12 10.46 4.54
N GLY A 190 -9.24 10.32 5.87
CA GLY A 190 -8.13 9.98 6.74
C GLY A 190 -7.25 11.16 7.16
N ASP A 191 -7.59 12.40 6.80
CA ASP A 191 -6.86 13.58 7.25
C ASP A 191 -7.26 13.90 8.69
N THR A 192 -6.33 13.66 9.61
CA THR A 192 -6.49 13.91 11.06
C THR A 192 -6.18 15.35 11.46
N ARG A 193 -5.87 16.22 10.48
CA ARG A 193 -5.60 17.65 10.67
C ARG A 193 -6.40 18.53 9.71
N ALA A 194 -7.55 18.03 9.26
CA ALA A 194 -8.37 18.65 8.23
C ALA A 194 -8.83 20.07 8.62
N GLY A 195 -9.17 20.30 9.89
CA GLY A 195 -9.54 21.60 10.43
C GLY A 195 -8.38 22.59 10.42
N THR A 196 -7.20 22.18 10.89
CA THR A 196 -6.00 23.04 10.89
C THR A 196 -5.57 23.45 9.49
N ARG A 197 -5.62 22.54 8.51
CA ARG A 197 -5.36 22.86 7.10
C ARG A 197 -6.37 23.84 6.49
N LYS A 198 -7.62 23.82 6.95
CA LYS A 198 -8.69 24.74 6.53
C LYS A 198 -8.69 26.06 7.31
N GLY A 199 -7.66 26.34 8.12
CA GLY A 199 -7.61 27.53 8.97
C GLY A 199 -8.59 27.50 10.16
N GLN A 200 -9.25 26.36 10.39
CA GLN A 200 -10.14 26.09 11.52
C GLN A 200 -9.44 25.25 12.60
N GLY A 201 -8.11 25.36 12.70
CA GLY A 201 -7.33 24.67 13.72
C GLY A 201 -7.73 25.11 15.13
N PRO A 202 -7.20 24.46 16.18
CA PRO A 202 -7.61 24.74 17.55
C PRO A 202 -7.45 26.22 17.89
N GLY A 203 -6.48 26.93 17.29
CA GLY A 203 -6.30 28.37 17.47
C GLY A 203 -6.08 28.78 18.94
N ASN A 204 -5.77 27.80 19.79
CA ASN A 204 -5.57 27.95 21.22
C ASN A 204 -4.45 27.02 21.69
N GLU A 205 -3.68 27.51 22.65
CA GLU A 205 -2.57 26.78 23.27
C GLU A 205 -3.06 25.81 24.36
N VAL A 206 -4.32 25.93 24.79
CA VAL A 206 -4.92 25.13 25.88
C VAL A 206 -5.13 23.67 25.48
N GLY A 207 -5.11 23.34 24.19
CA GLY A 207 -5.33 21.98 23.69
C GLY A 207 -6.80 21.58 23.59
N LEU A 208 -7.70 22.56 23.48
CA LEU A 208 -9.13 22.30 23.27
C LEU A 208 -9.48 22.34 21.78
N CYS A 209 -10.49 21.57 21.36
CA CYS A 209 -11.05 21.75 20.02
C CYS A 209 -11.81 23.08 19.92
N SER A 210 -12.03 23.57 18.70
CA SER A 210 -12.71 24.84 18.42
C SER A 210 -14.06 24.98 19.14
N VAL A 211 -14.85 23.90 19.22
CA VAL A 211 -16.15 23.90 19.91
C VAL A 211 -16.02 24.01 21.43
N CYS A 212 -15.02 23.34 22.03
CA CYS A 212 -14.80 23.43 23.48
C CYS A 212 -14.19 24.77 23.88
N PHE A 213 -13.35 25.35 23.00
CA PHE A 213 -12.69 26.63 23.22
C PHE A 213 -13.57 27.84 22.93
N GLY A 214 -14.53 27.75 22.00
CA GLY A 214 -15.41 28.86 21.62
C GLY A 214 -16.01 29.65 22.80
N PRO A 215 -16.61 29.00 23.82
CA PRO A 215 -17.15 29.69 25.00
C PRO A 215 -16.10 30.37 25.90
N LEU A 216 -14.82 30.04 25.74
CA LEU A 216 -13.69 30.59 26.51
C LEU A 216 -12.95 31.69 25.72
N TYR A 217 -13.19 31.78 24.42
CA TYR A 217 -12.53 32.71 23.53
C TYR A 217 -12.94 34.15 23.82
N VAL A 218 -11.94 35.02 23.90
CA VAL A 218 -12.09 36.47 24.00
C VAL A 218 -10.92 37.08 23.24
N SER A 219 -11.15 38.14 22.45
CA SER A 219 -10.14 38.82 21.65
C SER A 219 -9.19 39.73 22.44
N LEU A 220 -9.29 39.75 23.77
CA LEU A 220 -8.45 40.56 24.65
C LEU A 220 -7.09 39.89 24.87
N TYR A 221 -6.03 40.67 24.74
CA TYR A 221 -4.66 40.21 25.00
C TYR A 221 -4.48 39.84 26.48
N ASP A 222 -4.15 38.57 26.75
CA ASP A 222 -4.00 38.00 28.11
C ASP A 222 -2.70 37.17 28.17
N PRO A 223 -1.52 37.80 28.23
CA PRO A 223 -0.22 37.12 28.14
C PRO A 223 0.05 36.20 29.34
N GLU A 224 -0.55 36.47 30.50
CA GLU A 224 -0.40 35.65 31.71
C GLU A 224 -1.51 34.57 31.85
N GLY A 225 -2.46 34.51 30.92
CA GLY A 225 -3.58 33.55 30.95
C GLY A 225 -4.53 33.70 32.15
N LYS A 226 -4.43 34.77 32.93
CA LYS A 226 -5.19 34.97 34.18
C LYS A 226 -6.69 35.12 33.90
N ALA A 227 -7.05 35.82 32.82
CA ALA A 227 -8.46 36.00 32.45
C ALA A 227 -9.04 34.68 31.92
N LEU A 228 -8.26 33.90 31.17
CA LEU A 228 -8.65 32.57 30.71
C LEU A 228 -8.86 31.59 31.88
N ARG A 229 -7.93 31.57 32.85
CA ARG A 229 -8.05 30.77 34.07
C ARG A 229 -9.34 31.09 34.83
N ARG A 230 -9.67 32.37 35.02
CA ARG A 230 -10.92 32.81 35.67
C ARG A 230 -12.17 32.36 34.91
N ARG A 231 -12.16 32.37 33.58
CA ARG A 231 -13.30 31.89 32.76
C ARG A 231 -13.51 30.38 32.92
N ILE A 232 -12.42 29.61 32.95
CA ILE A 232 -12.47 28.16 33.17
C ILE A 232 -12.98 27.85 34.58
N GLU A 233 -12.46 28.54 35.59
CA GLU A 233 -12.92 28.41 36.98
C GLU A 233 -14.42 28.71 37.11
N ARG A 234 -14.89 29.83 36.54
CA ARG A 234 -16.31 30.20 36.53
C ARG A 234 -17.18 29.13 35.87
N ARG A 235 -16.72 28.54 34.76
CA ARG A 235 -17.43 27.47 34.07
C ARG A 235 -17.57 26.22 34.95
N TYR A 236 -16.51 25.82 35.65
CA TYR A 236 -16.58 24.70 36.59
C TYR A 236 -17.52 24.96 37.77
N LEU A 237 -17.42 26.15 38.38
CA LEU A 237 -18.31 26.52 39.49
C LEU A 237 -19.78 26.48 39.06
N SER A 238 -20.10 26.99 37.87
CA SER A 238 -21.46 26.92 37.31
C SER A 238 -21.92 25.46 37.12
N GLN A 239 -21.06 24.57 36.61
CA GLN A 239 -21.38 23.14 36.45
C GLN A 239 -21.62 22.42 37.78
N LEU A 240 -20.87 22.75 38.83
CA LEU A 240 -20.96 22.08 40.14
C LEU A 240 -22.10 22.61 41.02
N LEU A 241 -22.39 23.92 40.95
CA LEU A 241 -23.44 24.58 41.73
C LEU A 241 -24.82 24.39 41.10
N THR A 242 -24.94 24.76 39.82
CA THR A 242 -26.21 24.80 39.11
C THR A 242 -26.42 23.53 38.28
N GLY A 243 -25.36 23.05 37.61
CA GLY A 243 -25.47 22.00 36.62
C GLY A 243 -25.84 22.53 35.23
N CYS A 244 -25.74 21.66 34.22
CA CYS A 244 -26.02 22.02 32.82
C CYS A 244 -27.49 21.82 32.41
N GLY A 245 -28.30 21.14 33.24
CA GLY A 245 -29.72 20.89 32.98
C GLY A 245 -30.01 19.88 31.85
N LYS A 246 -28.99 19.21 31.31
CA LYS A 246 -29.16 18.25 30.20
C LYS A 246 -29.39 16.82 30.73
N PRO A 247 -30.44 16.11 30.26
CA PRO A 247 -30.80 14.77 30.76
C PRO A 247 -29.81 13.67 30.36
N TRP A 248 -29.08 13.87 29.28
CA TRP A 248 -28.05 12.93 28.80
C TRP A 248 -26.67 13.20 29.38
N CYS A 249 -26.49 14.26 30.17
CA CYS A 249 -25.17 14.60 30.71
C CYS A 249 -24.69 13.50 31.65
N LYS A 250 -23.50 12.96 31.39
CA LYS A 250 -22.82 11.97 32.22
C LYS A 250 -21.54 12.49 32.89
N ASN A 251 -21.34 13.82 32.91
CA ASN A 251 -20.12 14.41 33.47
C ASN A 251 -20.14 14.39 35.00
N GLU A 252 -19.15 13.75 35.62
CA GLU A 252 -18.99 13.69 37.07
C GLU A 252 -18.70 15.06 37.70
N PHE A 253 -18.14 16.01 36.94
CA PHE A 253 -17.88 17.38 37.37
C PHE A 253 -19.05 18.34 37.04
N CYS A 254 -20.26 17.80 36.98
CA CYS A 254 -21.50 18.54 36.79
C CYS A 254 -22.58 18.02 37.74
N ARG A 255 -23.30 18.91 38.42
CA ARG A 255 -24.42 18.52 39.30
C ARG A 255 -25.47 17.68 38.56
N THR A 256 -25.88 18.13 37.38
CA THR A 256 -26.84 17.37 36.54
C THR A 256 -26.26 16.02 36.14
N GLY A 257 -24.97 15.95 35.80
CA GLY A 257 -24.32 14.68 35.45
C GLY A 257 -24.23 13.70 36.62
N LYS A 258 -23.90 14.18 37.83
CA LYS A 258 -23.93 13.39 39.06
C LYS A 258 -25.32 12.86 39.38
N LYS A 259 -26.37 13.68 39.18
CA LYS A 259 -27.76 13.26 39.31
C LYS A 259 -28.10 12.12 38.34
N ASN A 260 -27.76 12.27 37.06
CA ASN A 260 -28.07 11.29 36.02
C ASN A 260 -27.30 9.96 36.18
N THR A 261 -26.11 10.00 36.79
CA THR A 261 -25.23 8.82 37.00
C THR A 261 -25.44 8.15 38.37
N GLY A 262 -26.33 8.68 39.22
CA GLY A 262 -26.58 8.13 40.54
C GLY A 262 -25.54 8.49 41.61
N LEU A 263 -24.57 9.36 41.30
CA LEU A 263 -23.58 9.89 42.24
C LEU A 263 -24.14 10.95 43.21
N GLY A 264 -25.42 11.31 43.05
CA GLY A 264 -26.18 12.18 43.95
C GLY A 264 -26.56 13.54 43.34
N ASP A 265 -27.65 14.13 43.84
CA ASP A 265 -28.22 15.42 43.38
C ASP A 265 -27.85 16.61 44.30
N LYS A 266 -26.91 16.41 45.23
CA LYS A 266 -26.51 17.46 46.16
C LYS A 266 -25.63 18.48 45.43
N ALA A 267 -26.04 19.74 45.48
CA ALA A 267 -25.19 20.84 45.06
C ALA A 267 -23.91 20.83 45.90
N VAL A 268 -22.75 20.93 45.26
CA VAL A 268 -21.48 21.07 45.98
C VAL A 268 -21.43 22.51 46.48
N ALA A 269 -21.35 22.72 47.80
CA ALA A 269 -21.23 24.07 48.34
C ALA A 269 -20.00 24.77 47.77
N THR A 270 -20.04 26.10 47.59
CA THR A 270 -18.93 26.87 47.01
C THR A 270 -17.60 26.62 47.73
N LYS A 271 -17.65 26.44 49.06
CA LYS A 271 -16.49 26.11 49.91
C LYS A 271 -15.81 24.79 49.53
N ASP A 272 -16.60 23.82 49.06
CA ASP A 272 -16.13 22.48 48.69
C ASP A 272 -15.85 22.36 47.18
N ALA A 273 -16.45 23.21 46.36
CA ALA A 273 -16.25 23.22 44.91
C ALA A 273 -14.88 23.77 44.51
N ILE A 274 -14.37 24.79 45.21
CA ILE A 274 -13.09 25.43 44.91
C ILE A 274 -11.90 24.44 45.05
N PRO A 275 -11.77 23.68 46.17
CA PRO A 275 -10.71 22.67 46.31
C PRO A 275 -10.75 21.57 45.24
N LEU A 276 -11.93 21.21 44.71
CA LEU A 276 -12.07 20.19 43.67
C LEU A 276 -11.57 20.66 42.30
N VAL A 277 -11.72 21.96 42.00
CA VAL A 277 -11.37 22.53 40.70
C VAL A 277 -9.92 23.00 40.64
N LYS A 278 -9.37 23.42 41.78
CA LYS A 278 -8.01 23.98 41.89
C LYS A 278 -6.93 23.11 41.23
N PRO A 279 -6.88 21.77 41.42
CA PRO A 279 -5.89 20.92 40.76
C PRO A 279 -5.94 20.94 39.23
N PHE A 280 -7.13 21.20 38.64
CA PHE A 280 -7.27 21.30 37.18
C PHE A 280 -6.85 22.68 36.63
N LEU A 281 -6.77 23.68 37.50
CA LEU A 281 -6.32 25.04 37.18
C LEU A 281 -4.83 25.24 37.43
N ASP A 282 -4.17 24.31 38.12
CA ASP A 282 -2.73 24.33 38.34
C ASP A 282 -2.02 24.06 37.00
N GLY A 283 -0.98 24.83 36.68
CA GLY A 283 -0.33 24.85 35.35
C GLY A 283 -1.04 25.70 34.28
N MET A 284 -2.05 26.49 34.65
CA MET A 284 -2.70 27.47 33.76
C MET A 284 -2.04 28.86 33.82
N ASP A 285 -0.71 28.90 33.80
CA ASP A 285 0.13 30.11 33.88
C ASP A 285 0.84 30.46 32.55
N GLY A 286 0.46 29.78 31.46
CA GLY A 286 1.05 29.97 30.14
C GLY A 286 2.30 29.14 29.87
N MET A 287 2.80 28.37 30.84
CA MET A 287 4.03 27.58 30.70
C MET A 287 3.80 26.08 30.43
N GLY A 288 2.55 25.64 30.31
CA GLY A 288 2.24 24.26 29.92
C GLY A 288 0.87 23.78 30.38
N TYR A 289 0.00 23.48 29.41
CA TYR A 289 -1.38 23.07 29.64
C TYR A 289 -1.53 21.54 29.73
N THR A 290 -1.19 20.94 30.87
CA THR A 290 -1.11 19.46 31.01
C THR A 290 -2.26 18.80 31.76
N THR A 291 -2.95 19.52 32.65
CA THR A 291 -4.01 18.96 33.50
C THR A 291 -5.30 18.66 32.71
N PRO A 292 -6.01 17.55 32.94
CA PRO A 292 -7.24 17.24 32.18
C PRO A 292 -8.38 18.21 32.50
N LEU A 293 -9.24 18.48 31.52
CA LEU A 293 -10.43 19.32 31.69
C LEU A 293 -11.72 18.48 31.57
N HIS A 294 -12.77 18.88 32.29
CA HIS A 294 -14.03 18.12 32.40
C HIS A 294 -15.23 19.05 32.20
N PHE A 295 -15.27 19.73 31.05
CA PHE A 295 -16.42 20.56 30.70
C PHE A 295 -17.57 19.72 30.16
N CYS A 296 -18.79 20.15 30.43
CA CYS A 296 -19.96 19.63 29.74
C CYS A 296 -19.85 19.94 28.24
N THR A 297 -20.06 18.90 27.43
CA THR A 297 -20.05 18.92 25.97
C THR A 297 -21.46 18.63 25.45
N ASP A 298 -21.67 18.69 24.14
CA ASP A 298 -22.93 18.27 23.50
C ASP A 298 -23.13 16.74 23.52
N GLU A 299 -24.37 16.30 23.35
CA GLU A 299 -24.76 14.88 23.39
C GLU A 299 -23.97 14.02 22.41
N ALA A 300 -23.82 14.50 21.17
CA ALA A 300 -23.10 13.78 20.12
C ALA A 300 -21.63 13.59 20.52
N SER A 301 -20.97 14.63 21.04
CA SER A 301 -19.59 14.56 21.51
C SER A 301 -19.43 13.60 22.71
N GLN A 302 -20.31 13.67 23.70
CA GLN A 302 -20.24 12.77 24.87
C GLN A 302 -20.52 11.32 24.49
N ARG A 303 -21.45 11.07 23.56
CA ARG A 303 -21.74 9.74 23.02
C ARG A 303 -20.55 9.18 22.24
N ARG A 304 -19.95 9.99 21.36
CA ARG A 304 -18.73 9.60 20.61
C ARG A 304 -17.58 9.27 21.54
N ARG A 305 -17.41 10.03 22.63
CA ARG A 305 -16.36 9.74 23.62
C ARG A 305 -16.54 8.35 24.24
N GLY A 306 -17.74 8.02 24.70
CA GLY A 306 -18.02 6.69 25.26
C GLY A 306 -17.86 5.56 24.23
N PHE A 307 -18.26 5.79 22.97
CA PHE A 307 -18.02 4.83 21.89
C PHE A 307 -16.54 4.68 21.54
N ALA A 308 -15.74 5.76 21.62
CA ALA A 308 -14.30 5.70 21.37
C ALA A 308 -13.59 4.88 22.46
N GLU A 309 -14.00 5.02 23.71
CA GLU A 309 -13.48 4.23 24.84
C GLU A 309 -13.83 2.75 24.69
N LEU A 310 -15.07 2.44 24.26
CA LEU A 310 -15.47 1.07 23.93
C LEU A 310 -14.62 0.50 22.78
N LEU A 311 -14.51 1.21 21.65
CA LEU A 311 -13.71 0.78 20.49
C LEU A 311 -12.23 0.60 20.84
N SER A 312 -11.68 1.46 21.70
CA SER A 312 -10.29 1.34 22.14
C SER A 312 -10.07 0.15 23.08
N ALA A 313 -11.12 -0.34 23.73
CA ALA A 313 -11.09 -1.52 24.60
C ALA A 313 -11.35 -2.82 23.83
N GLU A 314 -11.90 -2.75 22.61
CA GLU A 314 -12.07 -3.91 21.73
C GLU A 314 -10.69 -4.52 21.40
N LYS A 315 -10.57 -5.83 21.61
CA LYS A 315 -9.44 -6.65 21.16
C LYS A 315 -9.89 -7.52 19.98
N GLY A 316 -8.97 -7.79 19.05
CA GLY A 316 -9.22 -8.75 17.98
C GLY A 316 -9.46 -10.17 18.49
N VAL A 317 -9.99 -11.04 17.63
CA VAL A 317 -10.29 -12.45 17.93
C VAL A 317 -9.05 -13.21 18.44
N ASP A 318 -7.86 -12.82 17.99
CA ASP A 318 -6.58 -13.42 18.39
C ASP A 318 -5.99 -12.79 19.67
N GLY A 319 -6.74 -11.93 20.36
CA GLY A 319 -6.27 -11.12 21.49
C GLY A 319 -5.23 -10.05 21.11
N LYS A 320 -4.82 -10.02 19.84
CA LYS A 320 -3.95 -9.04 19.20
C LYS A 320 -4.80 -8.13 18.32
N GLY A 321 -4.39 -6.86 18.21
CA GLY A 321 -5.15 -5.83 17.53
C GLY A 321 -5.96 -4.94 18.48
N GLY A 322 -6.49 -3.87 17.91
CA GLY A 322 -7.05 -2.75 18.65
C GLY A 322 -6.31 -1.47 18.29
N TYR A 323 -6.99 -0.33 18.46
CA TYR A 323 -6.48 0.98 18.08
C TYR A 323 -6.25 1.84 19.31
N ALA A 324 -5.36 2.82 19.21
CA ALA A 324 -5.20 3.81 20.27
C ALA A 324 -6.47 4.68 20.36
N LEU A 325 -6.76 5.20 21.56
CA LEU A 325 -7.98 5.97 21.82
C LEU A 325 -8.07 7.20 20.91
N GLU A 326 -6.92 7.81 20.62
CA GLU A 326 -6.75 8.94 19.72
C GLU A 326 -7.32 8.66 18.33
N TRP A 327 -7.03 7.47 17.79
CA TRP A 327 -7.54 7.00 16.51
C TRP A 327 -9.03 6.70 16.58
N CYS A 328 -9.50 6.07 17.65
CA CYS A 328 -10.93 5.80 17.84
C CYS A 328 -11.76 7.09 17.92
N VAL A 329 -11.26 8.13 18.59
CA VAL A 329 -11.90 9.45 18.65
C VAL A 329 -11.93 10.09 17.26
N ALA A 330 -10.82 10.05 16.52
CA ALA A 330 -10.76 10.60 15.16
C ALA A 330 -11.74 9.88 14.21
N ALA A 331 -11.80 8.55 14.25
CA ALA A 331 -12.69 7.76 13.41
C ALA A 331 -14.17 8.09 13.65
N LEU A 332 -14.57 8.20 14.92
CA LEU A 332 -15.95 8.55 15.27
C LEU A 332 -16.29 10.01 14.98
N GLU A 333 -15.30 10.91 15.02
CA GLU A 333 -15.49 12.29 14.56
C GLU A 333 -15.72 12.33 13.05
N ALA A 334 -14.87 11.66 12.26
CA ALA A 334 -14.94 11.61 10.80
C ALA A 334 -16.26 10.98 10.29
N GLU A 335 -16.70 9.89 10.91
CA GLU A 335 -17.90 9.15 10.49
C GLU A 335 -19.20 9.61 11.17
N GLY A 336 -19.12 10.63 12.02
CA GLY A 336 -20.27 11.22 12.69
C GLY A 336 -20.82 10.41 13.87
N GLY A 337 -20.11 9.38 14.33
CA GLY A 337 -20.48 8.53 15.47
C GLY A 337 -21.03 7.15 15.09
N ASP A 338 -20.92 6.76 13.83
CA ASP A 338 -21.29 5.44 13.32
C ASP A 338 -20.18 4.42 13.61
N LEU A 339 -20.48 3.39 14.41
CA LEU A 339 -19.50 2.37 14.82
C LEU A 339 -19.01 1.50 13.66
N GLY A 340 -19.87 1.18 12.68
CA GLY A 340 -19.50 0.30 11.56
C GLY A 340 -18.50 1.01 10.67
N ARG A 341 -18.86 2.21 10.22
CA ARG A 341 -17.99 3.03 9.37
C ARG A 341 -16.71 3.47 10.08
N ALA A 342 -16.77 3.73 11.39
CA ALA A 342 -15.57 4.04 12.16
C ALA A 342 -14.55 2.88 12.17
N ARG A 343 -15.02 1.61 12.22
CA ARG A 343 -14.11 0.46 12.14
C ARG A 343 -13.44 0.35 10.76
N ASP A 344 -14.19 0.61 9.69
CA ASP A 344 -13.62 0.58 8.33
C ASP A 344 -12.63 1.72 8.12
N TRP A 345 -12.93 2.91 8.64
CA TRP A 345 -12.01 4.04 8.67
C TRP A 345 -10.71 3.69 9.41
N LEU A 346 -10.79 3.04 10.58
CA LEU A 346 -9.61 2.64 11.35
C LEU A 346 -8.73 1.65 10.58
N LYS A 347 -9.32 0.68 9.88
CA LYS A 347 -8.57 -0.28 9.03
C LYS A 347 -7.80 0.42 7.92
N GLY A 348 -8.41 1.43 7.29
CA GLY A 348 -7.79 2.16 6.18
C GLY A 348 -6.72 3.17 6.63
N TRP A 349 -6.86 3.76 7.81
CA TRP A 349 -6.15 5.01 8.15
C TRP A 349 -5.37 5.02 9.45
N ALA A 350 -5.60 4.06 10.35
CA ALA A 350 -4.92 4.00 11.64
C ALA A 350 -3.96 2.80 11.71
N PRO A 351 -2.78 2.96 12.33
CA PRO A 351 -1.95 1.84 12.70
C PRO A 351 -2.58 1.09 13.88
N ALA A 352 -2.63 -0.24 13.80
CA ALA A 352 -3.05 -1.05 14.93
C ALA A 352 -1.95 -1.04 16.00
N ARG A 353 -2.32 -1.22 17.28
CA ARG A 353 -1.36 -1.25 18.40
C ARG A 353 -0.28 -2.32 18.28
N SER A 354 -0.48 -3.34 17.46
CA SER A 354 0.51 -4.39 17.19
C SER A 354 1.51 -4.03 16.09
N GLU A 355 1.21 -2.98 15.31
CA GLU A 355 2.04 -2.52 14.18
C GLU A 355 2.87 -1.29 14.54
N THR A 356 2.52 -0.62 15.64
CA THR A 356 3.31 0.44 16.31
C THR A 356 4.23 -0.17 17.34
#